data_AF-A0A350EVU0-F1
#
_entry.id   AF-A0A350EVU0-F1
#
_cell.length_a   1.000
_cell.length_b   1.000
_cell.length_c   1.000
_cell.angle_alpha   90.00
_cell.angle_beta   90.00
_cell.angle_gamma   90.00
#
_symmetry.space_group_name_H-M   'P 1'
#
loop_
_entity.id
_entity.type
_entity.pdbx_description
1 polymer ?
#
loop_
_entity_poly.entity_id
_entity_poly.type
_entity_poly.pdbx_seq_one_letter_code
_entity_poly.pdbx_strand_id
1 'polypeptide(L)'
;MKALVTTSNHKTERVFLVGVELKSQPAWEVSDSLEELAQLATTAGAEVFGQGTQKLDTPNAGTFIGSGKAEEFARKCREAEVDTVIFDDELSPAQSRNLEKIFECKILDRTSLILDIFAQRARTREGKLQIELAQLQHLLPRLTRYWTHLSRQKGGIGMRGGEGESQLEVDRR
;
A
#
# COMPACT_ATOMS: atom_id res chain seq x y z
N MET A 1 -2.10 32.43 -2.96
CA MET A 1 -1.52 31.10 -2.64
C MET A 1 -1.61 30.77 -1.15
N LYS A 2 -2.81 30.88 -0.56
CA LYS A 2 -3.11 30.57 0.85
C LYS A 2 -4.50 29.95 0.89
N ALA A 3 -4.64 28.75 0.34
CA ALA A 3 -5.89 28.00 0.36
C ALA A 3 -5.61 26.54 0.04
N LEU A 4 -4.92 25.82 0.95
CA LEU A 4 -4.79 24.35 0.90
C LEU A 4 -4.52 23.75 2.30
N VAL A 5 -4.66 24.51 3.38
CA VAL A 5 -4.65 23.93 4.74
C VAL A 5 -6.07 23.48 5.03
N THR A 6 -6.41 22.31 4.51
CA THR A 6 -7.58 21.55 4.95
C THR A 6 -7.35 21.25 6.44
N THR A 7 -8.13 21.88 7.30
CA THR A 7 -8.31 21.46 8.70
C THR A 7 -8.87 20.04 8.69
N SER A 8 -7.99 19.04 8.72
CA SER A 8 -8.35 17.65 8.90
C SER A 8 -8.76 17.47 10.36
N ASN A 9 -10.04 17.17 10.57
CA ASN A 9 -10.52 16.59 11.81
C ASN A 9 -9.71 15.30 12.01
N HIS A 10 -8.78 15.24 12.97
CA HIS A 10 -7.93 14.06 13.23
C HIS A 10 -8.79 12.92 13.79
N LYS A 11 -9.58 12.27 12.92
CA LYS A 11 -10.12 10.94 13.20
C LYS A 11 -8.92 9.99 13.20
N THR A 12 -8.73 9.24 14.28
CA THR A 12 -7.74 8.17 14.36
C THR A 12 -7.95 7.21 13.20
N GLU A 13 -6.91 6.96 12.40
CA GLU A 13 -6.99 6.08 11.23
C GLU A 13 -7.24 4.65 11.72
N ARG A 14 -8.38 4.05 11.34
CA ARG A 14 -8.74 2.69 11.76
C ARG A 14 -8.18 1.68 10.77
N VAL A 15 -7.41 0.72 11.26
CA VAL A 15 -6.63 -0.18 10.41
C VAL A 15 -6.95 -1.65 10.62
N PHE A 16 -6.89 -2.41 9.52
CA PHE A 16 -6.98 -3.87 9.54
C PHE A 16 -5.67 -4.48 9.03
N LEU A 17 -5.13 -5.46 9.77
CA LEU A 17 -3.84 -6.06 9.47
C LEU A 17 -4.01 -7.37 8.71
N VAL A 18 -3.15 -7.64 7.72
CA VAL A 18 -3.20 -8.86 6.92
C VAL A 18 -1.83 -9.52 6.85
N GLY A 19 -1.78 -10.79 7.24
CA GLY A 19 -0.58 -11.63 7.14
C GLY A 19 -0.81 -12.87 6.27
N VAL A 20 0.26 -13.44 5.72
CA VAL A 20 0.23 -14.71 4.98
C VAL A 20 1.04 -15.76 5.73
N GLU A 21 0.41 -16.89 6.01
CA GLU A 21 1.07 -18.05 6.60
C GLU A 21 1.58 -18.96 5.47
N LEU A 22 2.86 -18.85 5.15
CA LEU A 22 3.49 -19.77 4.19
C LEU A 22 3.66 -21.14 4.82
N LYS A 23 3.32 -22.23 4.10
CA LYS A 23 3.50 -23.60 4.63
C LYS A 23 4.95 -23.95 5.00
N SER A 24 5.92 -23.21 4.45
CA SER A 24 7.34 -23.34 4.77
C SER A 24 7.74 -22.69 6.10
N GLN A 25 6.87 -21.88 6.69
CA GLN A 25 7.10 -21.17 7.94
C GLN A 25 6.13 -21.68 9.02
N PRO A 26 6.58 -21.75 10.28
CA PRO A 26 5.69 -22.11 11.38
C PRO A 26 4.71 -20.96 11.68
N ALA A 27 3.47 -21.32 12.01
CA ALA A 27 2.39 -20.34 12.17
C ALA A 27 2.60 -19.30 13.30
N TRP A 28 3.43 -19.61 14.30
CA TRP A 28 3.74 -18.67 15.38
C TRP A 28 4.55 -17.46 14.89
N GLU A 29 5.40 -17.63 13.87
CA GLU A 29 6.19 -16.52 13.30
C GLU A 29 5.28 -15.43 12.72
N VAL A 30 4.19 -15.80 12.06
CA VAL A 30 3.24 -14.83 11.49
C VAL A 30 2.43 -14.14 12.57
N SER A 31 2.09 -14.84 13.65
CA SER A 31 1.40 -14.24 14.79
C SER A 31 2.26 -13.16 15.45
N ASP A 32 3.53 -13.48 15.72
CA ASP A 32 4.49 -12.54 16.32
C ASP A 32 4.73 -11.33 15.39
N SER A 33 4.85 -11.60 14.09
CA SER A 33 5.04 -10.57 13.05
C SER A 33 3.83 -9.61 12.96
N LEU A 34 2.61 -10.13 13.08
CA LEU A 34 1.40 -9.30 13.12
C LEU A 34 1.25 -8.52 14.43
N GLU A 35 1.70 -9.07 15.55
CA GLU A 35 1.74 -8.34 16.82
C GLU A 35 2.73 -7.16 16.75
N GLU A 36 3.91 -7.37 16.16
CA GLU A 36 4.85 -6.29 15.86
C GLU A 36 4.21 -5.24 14.93
N LEU A 37 3.56 -5.67 13.84
CA LEU A 37 2.89 -4.77 12.90
C LEU A 37 1.81 -3.92 13.59
N ALA A 38 1.07 -4.50 14.54
CA ALA A 38 0.10 -3.78 15.35
C ALA A 38 0.75 -2.70 16.21
N GLN A 39 1.92 -2.99 16.81
CA GLN A 39 2.69 -2.01 17.57
C GLN A 39 3.23 -0.88 16.68
N LEU A 40 3.68 -1.20 15.46
CA LEU A 40 4.11 -0.21 14.47
C LEU A 40 2.94 0.69 14.05
N ALA A 41 1.78 0.12 13.74
CA ALA A 41 0.59 0.88 13.36
C ALA A 41 0.13 1.81 14.50
N THR A 42 0.10 1.30 15.74
CA THR A 42 -0.20 2.10 16.93
C THR A 42 0.81 3.24 17.12
N THR A 43 2.09 2.96 16.90
CA THR A 43 3.18 3.95 16.95
C THR A 43 3.01 5.05 15.90
N ALA A 44 2.45 4.73 14.73
CA ALA A 44 2.12 5.69 13.68
C ALA A 44 0.86 6.52 13.97
N GLY A 45 0.14 6.23 15.07
CA GLY A 45 -1.07 6.92 15.49
C GLY A 45 -2.37 6.28 14.98
N ALA A 46 -2.33 5.04 14.52
CA ALA A 46 -3.50 4.31 14.03
C ALA A 46 -4.17 3.46 15.13
N GLU A 47 -5.47 3.19 14.98
CA GLU A 47 -6.24 2.26 15.81
C GLU A 47 -6.37 0.92 15.11
N VAL A 48 -5.79 -0.14 15.67
CA VAL A 48 -5.89 -1.50 15.10
C VAL A 48 -7.26 -2.09 15.41
N PHE A 49 -8.13 -2.16 14.41
CA PHE A 49 -9.47 -2.75 14.53
C PHE A 49 -9.41 -4.29 14.59
N GLY A 50 -8.47 -4.89 13.88
CA GLY A 50 -8.29 -6.34 13.89
C GLY A 50 -7.28 -6.82 12.87
N GLN A 51 -7.12 -8.13 12.80
CA GLN A 51 -6.20 -8.79 11.88
C GLN A 51 -6.82 -10.01 11.22
N GLY A 52 -6.22 -10.46 10.12
CA GLY A 52 -6.59 -11.69 9.44
C GLY A 52 -5.39 -12.33 8.74
N THR A 53 -5.38 -13.66 8.72
CA THR A 53 -4.35 -14.43 8.01
C THR A 53 -4.93 -15.33 6.94
N GLN A 54 -4.09 -15.72 5.99
CA GLN A 54 -4.37 -16.81 5.07
C GLN A 54 -3.19 -17.76 4.95
N LYS A 55 -3.44 -19.05 5.11
CA LYS A 55 -2.46 -20.10 4.80
C LYS A 55 -2.34 -20.30 3.29
N LEU A 56 -1.13 -20.21 2.78
CA LEU A 56 -0.82 -20.37 1.35
C LEU A 56 0.50 -21.14 1.15
N ASP A 57 0.63 -21.80 -0.01
CA ASP A 57 1.93 -22.36 -0.43
C ASP A 57 2.87 -21.27 -0.93
N THR A 58 2.32 -20.34 -1.71
CA THR A 58 3.00 -19.16 -2.24
C THR A 58 2.02 -17.99 -2.30
N PRO A 59 2.48 -16.73 -2.15
CA PRO A 59 1.61 -15.57 -2.29
C PRO A 59 1.00 -15.48 -3.68
N ASN A 60 -0.26 -15.02 -3.76
CA ASN A 60 -0.92 -14.81 -5.04
C ASN A 60 -0.29 -13.62 -5.79
N ALA A 61 0.10 -13.83 -7.05
CA ALA A 61 0.72 -12.79 -7.87
C ALA A 61 -0.18 -11.55 -8.09
N GLY A 62 -1.51 -11.73 -8.06
CA GLY A 62 -2.48 -10.68 -8.29
C GLY A 62 -2.87 -9.89 -7.04
N THR A 63 -3.04 -10.54 -5.90
CA THR A 63 -3.62 -9.94 -4.69
C THR A 63 -2.87 -10.25 -3.40
N PHE A 64 -1.71 -10.92 -3.48
CA PHE A 64 -0.90 -11.41 -2.34
C PHE A 64 -1.58 -12.53 -1.54
N ILE A 65 -2.83 -12.32 -1.16
CA ILE A 65 -3.78 -13.33 -0.66
C ILE A 65 -4.67 -13.85 -1.80
N GLY A 66 -5.42 -14.92 -1.57
CA GLY A 66 -6.41 -15.42 -2.52
C GLY A 66 -7.59 -14.44 -2.71
N SER A 67 -8.15 -14.36 -3.93
CA SER A 67 -9.21 -13.40 -4.26
C SER A 67 -10.45 -13.52 -3.37
N GLY A 68 -10.93 -14.75 -3.12
CA GLY A 68 -12.07 -14.96 -2.22
C GLY A 68 -11.79 -14.50 -0.78
N LYS A 69 -10.53 -14.60 -0.33
CA LYS A 69 -10.13 -14.12 1.00
C LYS A 69 -10.03 -12.59 1.03
N ALA A 70 -9.53 -11.98 -0.05
CA ALA A 70 -9.52 -10.54 -0.21
C ALA A 70 -10.95 -9.96 -0.18
N GLU A 71 -11.91 -10.57 -0.88
CA GLU A 71 -13.31 -10.15 -0.85
C GLU A 71 -13.95 -10.33 0.55
N GLU A 72 -13.65 -11.43 1.23
CA GLU A 72 -14.10 -11.68 2.62
C GLU A 72 -13.61 -10.56 3.56
N PHE A 73 -12.31 -10.25 3.51
CA PHE A 73 -11.72 -9.19 4.33
C PHE A 73 -12.21 -7.80 3.92
N ALA A 74 -12.38 -7.53 2.64
CA ALA A 74 -12.95 -6.26 2.15
C ALA A 74 -14.37 -6.03 2.68
N ARG A 75 -15.22 -7.07 2.70
CA ARG A 75 -16.55 -6.96 3.32
C ARG A 75 -16.45 -6.64 4.81
N LYS A 76 -15.60 -7.35 5.55
CA LYS A 76 -15.37 -7.10 6.99
C LYS A 76 -14.86 -5.67 7.24
N CYS A 77 -13.94 -5.18 6.41
CA CYS A 77 -13.40 -3.83 6.51
C CYS A 77 -14.46 -2.76 6.25
N ARG A 78 -15.34 -2.95 5.27
CA ARG A 78 -16.46 -2.04 4.98
C ARG A 78 -17.49 -2.00 6.10
N GLU A 79 -17.91 -3.16 6.61
CA GLU A 79 -18.83 -3.25 7.76
C GLU A 79 -18.26 -2.58 9.01
N ALA A 80 -16.94 -2.67 9.19
CA ALA A 80 -16.25 -2.09 10.31
C ALA A 80 -15.82 -0.63 10.11
N GLU A 81 -16.04 -0.01 8.95
CA GLU A 81 -15.51 1.32 8.60
C GLU A 81 -14.00 1.44 8.83
N VAL A 82 -13.23 0.49 8.29
CA VAL A 82 -11.76 0.52 8.26
C VAL A 82 -11.30 1.50 7.18
N ASP A 83 -10.38 2.39 7.53
CA ASP A 83 -9.83 3.40 6.61
C ASP A 83 -8.67 2.84 5.78
N THR A 84 -7.86 1.96 6.39
CA THR A 84 -6.63 1.43 5.79
C THR A 84 -6.40 -0.04 6.11
N VAL A 85 -5.98 -0.82 5.11
CA VAL A 85 -5.52 -2.19 5.30
C VAL A 85 -4.00 -2.23 5.17
N ILE A 86 -3.33 -2.82 6.16
CA ILE A 86 -1.88 -2.92 6.22
C ILE A 86 -1.48 -4.39 6.03
N PHE A 87 -0.69 -4.65 5.00
CA PHE A 87 -0.09 -5.96 4.75
C PHE A 87 1.27 -6.05 5.45
N ASP A 88 1.50 -7.20 6.09
CA ASP A 88 2.71 -7.47 6.85
C ASP A 88 3.98 -7.60 5.99
N ASP A 89 3.79 -7.97 4.73
CA ASP A 89 4.84 -8.10 3.74
C ASP A 89 4.77 -7.00 2.68
N GLU A 90 5.89 -6.79 1.99
CA GLU A 90 5.96 -5.87 0.87
C GLU A 90 5.06 -6.34 -0.29
N LEU A 91 4.26 -5.40 -0.80
CA LEU A 91 3.37 -5.65 -1.93
C LEU A 91 4.00 -5.16 -3.22
N SER A 92 3.93 -5.97 -4.28
CA SER A 92 4.23 -5.47 -5.61
C SER A 92 3.23 -4.38 -6.04
N PRO A 93 3.61 -3.47 -6.96
CA PRO A 93 2.71 -2.46 -7.48
C PRO A 93 1.39 -3.02 -8.05
N ALA A 94 1.43 -4.22 -8.63
CA ALA A 94 0.23 -4.88 -9.15
C ALA A 94 -0.70 -5.36 -8.04
N GLN A 95 -0.15 -5.96 -6.99
CA GLN A 95 -0.91 -6.41 -5.83
C GLN A 95 -1.61 -5.24 -5.15
N SER A 96 -0.89 -4.16 -4.82
CA SER A 96 -1.51 -3.00 -4.17
C SER A 96 -2.65 -2.41 -4.98
N ARG A 97 -2.49 -2.20 -6.30
CA ARG A 97 -3.57 -1.67 -7.15
C ARG A 97 -4.79 -2.59 -7.21
N ASN A 98 -4.58 -3.90 -7.25
CA ASN A 98 -5.69 -4.85 -7.29
C ASN A 98 -6.41 -4.91 -5.94
N LEU A 99 -5.66 -4.86 -4.84
CA LEU A 99 -6.18 -4.82 -3.49
C LEU A 99 -6.96 -3.52 -3.23
N GLU A 100 -6.45 -2.36 -3.65
CA GLU A 100 -7.17 -1.06 -3.54
C GLU A 100 -8.54 -1.13 -4.22
N LYS A 101 -8.64 -1.80 -5.39
CA LYS A 101 -9.91 -1.99 -6.09
C LYS A 101 -10.88 -2.93 -5.37
N ILE A 102 -10.38 -3.93 -4.66
CA ILE A 102 -11.20 -4.93 -3.96
C ILE A 102 -11.68 -4.38 -2.62
N PHE A 103 -10.78 -3.72 -1.88
CA PHE A 103 -11.05 -3.21 -0.54
C PHE A 103 -11.73 -1.84 -0.53
N GLU A 104 -11.60 -1.06 -1.61
CA GLU A 104 -12.16 0.29 -1.74
C GLU A 104 -11.66 1.26 -0.65
N CYS A 105 -10.48 0.97 -0.08
CA CYS A 105 -9.81 1.76 0.94
C CYS A 105 -8.30 1.83 0.68
N LYS A 106 -7.57 2.60 1.51
CA LYS A 106 -6.11 2.72 1.38
C LYS A 106 -5.44 1.38 1.69
N ILE A 107 -4.46 0.99 0.87
CA ILE A 107 -3.63 -0.20 1.08
C ILE A 107 -2.21 0.26 1.39
N LEU A 108 -1.66 -0.23 2.50
CA LEU A 108 -0.25 -0.07 2.86
C LEU A 108 0.42 -1.44 2.99
N ASP A 109 1.72 -1.45 2.74
CA ASP A 109 2.60 -2.55 3.15
C ASP A 109 3.48 -2.11 4.32
N ARG A 110 4.11 -3.09 4.97
CA ARG A 110 5.04 -2.87 6.08
C ARG A 110 6.12 -1.84 5.76
N THR A 111 6.71 -1.88 4.57
CA THR A 111 7.73 -0.92 4.13
C THR A 111 7.18 0.51 4.16
N SER A 112 5.98 0.73 3.64
CA SER A 112 5.33 2.05 3.65
C SER A 112 5.08 2.55 5.08
N LEU A 113 4.57 1.68 5.96
CA LEU A 113 4.32 2.01 7.36
C LEU A 113 5.61 2.42 8.09
N ILE A 114 6.69 1.67 7.89
CA ILE A 114 7.99 1.95 8.50
C ILE A 114 8.53 3.32 8.04
N LEU A 115 8.44 3.61 6.74
CA LEU A 115 8.86 4.89 6.18
C LEU A 115 8.04 6.06 6.77
N ASP A 116 6.73 5.88 6.96
CA ASP A 116 5.86 6.88 7.57
C ASP A 116 6.25 7.14 9.04
N ILE A 117 6.52 6.09 9.81
CA ILE A 117 7.01 6.23 11.20
C ILE A 117 8.35 6.98 11.25
N PHE A 118 9.27 6.67 10.33
CA PHE A 118 10.54 7.38 10.25
C PHE A 118 10.35 8.84 9.87
N ALA A 119 9.46 9.14 8.91
CA ALA A 119 9.14 10.51 8.52
C ALA A 119 8.60 11.32 9.70
N GLN A 120 7.74 10.73 10.55
CA GLN A 120 7.23 11.36 11.77
C GLN A 120 8.33 11.64 12.81
N ARG A 121 9.37 10.80 12.87
CA ARG A 121 10.45 10.88 13.87
C ARG A 121 11.65 11.72 13.43
N ALA A 122 11.86 11.91 12.13
CA ALA A 122 13.04 12.56 11.58
C ALA A 122 13.19 14.04 12.02
N ARG A 123 14.29 14.35 12.72
CA ARG A 123 14.56 15.71 13.22
C ARG A 123 15.59 16.48 12.40
N THR A 124 16.59 15.80 11.85
CA THR A 124 17.67 16.43 11.09
C THR A 124 17.27 16.64 9.63
N ARG A 125 17.87 17.63 8.96
CA ARG A 125 17.62 17.89 7.54
C ARG A 125 18.05 16.71 6.67
N GLU A 126 19.21 16.13 6.97
CA GLU A 126 19.75 14.97 6.26
C GLU A 126 18.83 13.74 6.41
N GLY A 127 18.39 13.43 7.63
CA GLY A 127 17.50 12.29 7.86
C GLY A 127 16.16 12.44 7.13
N LYS A 128 15.58 13.65 7.15
CA LYS A 128 14.35 13.95 6.39
C LYS A 128 14.54 13.69 4.90
N LEU A 129 15.65 14.14 4.31
CA LEU A 129 15.95 13.93 2.90
C LEU A 129 16.15 12.45 2.56
N GLN A 130 16.81 11.68 3.42
CA GLN A 130 17.00 10.24 3.21
C GLN A 130 15.67 9.48 3.23
N ILE A 131 14.77 9.83 4.15
CA ILE A 131 13.46 9.20 4.25
C ILE A 131 12.58 9.60 3.07
N GLU A 132 12.59 10.88 2.68
CA GLU A 132 11.86 11.37 1.51
C GLU A 132 12.35 10.67 0.23
N LEU A 133 13.67 10.51 0.07
CA LEU A 133 14.24 9.73 -1.03
C LEU A 133 13.74 8.29 -1.03
N ALA A 134 13.72 7.62 0.13
CA ALA A 134 13.23 6.25 0.26
C ALA A 134 11.73 6.14 -0.07
N GLN A 135 10.92 7.10 0.38
CA GLN A 135 9.50 7.19 0.04
C GLN A 135 9.29 7.36 -1.46
N LEU A 136 10.06 8.25 -2.10
CA LEU A 136 10.00 8.46 -3.55
C LEU A 136 10.40 7.20 -4.32
N GLN A 137 11.45 6.50 -3.88
CA GLN A 137 11.89 5.24 -4.47
C GLN A 137 10.83 4.13 -4.35
N HIS A 138 10.14 4.04 -3.21
CA HIS A 138 9.05 3.07 -3.00
C HIS A 138 7.80 3.41 -3.82
N LEU A 139 7.51 4.70 -4.00
CA LEU A 139 6.34 5.21 -4.70
C LEU A 139 6.49 5.16 -6.23
N LEU A 140 7.68 5.43 -6.77
CA LEU A 140 7.96 5.48 -8.20
C LEU A 140 7.44 4.26 -9.01
N PRO A 141 7.70 2.99 -8.61
CA PRO A 141 7.19 1.83 -9.35
C PRO A 141 5.65 1.67 -9.27
N ARG A 142 5.00 2.34 -8.32
CA ARG A 142 3.54 2.32 -8.13
C ARG A 142 2.83 3.34 -9.02
N LEU A 143 3.47 4.49 -9.27
CA LEU A 143 2.96 5.56 -10.13
C LEU A 143 3.03 5.23 -11.62
N THR A 144 4.12 4.62 -12.09
CA THR A 144 4.40 4.38 -13.52
C THR A 144 3.31 3.64 -14.31
N ARG A 145 2.43 2.85 -13.67
CA ARG A 145 1.32 2.15 -14.35
C ARG A 145 -0.05 2.84 -14.25
N TYR A 146 -0.20 3.93 -13.49
CA TYR A 146 -1.38 4.79 -13.62
C TYR A 146 -1.42 5.47 -15.00
N TRP A 147 -0.25 5.70 -15.59
CA TRP A 147 -0.06 6.38 -16.88
C TRP A 147 -0.48 5.59 -18.11
N THR A 148 -0.50 4.25 -18.05
CA THR A 148 -0.97 3.42 -19.18
C THR A 148 -2.48 3.57 -19.42
N HIS A 149 -3.24 3.99 -18.40
CA HIS A 149 -4.66 4.36 -18.56
C HIS A 149 -4.82 5.75 -19.19
N LEU A 150 -3.95 6.72 -18.87
CA LEU A 150 -3.96 8.06 -19.48
C LEU A 150 -3.55 8.04 -20.97
N SER A 151 -2.62 7.17 -21.37
CA SER A 151 -2.20 7.07 -22.78
C SER A 151 -3.28 6.44 -23.68
N ARG A 152 -4.09 5.51 -23.16
CA ARG A 152 -5.20 4.89 -23.91
C ARG A 152 -6.34 5.85 -24.23
N GLN A 153 -6.53 6.91 -23.44
CA GLN A 153 -7.62 7.87 -23.66
C GLN A 153 -7.33 8.87 -24.79
N LYS A 154 -6.07 8.96 -25.27
CA LYS A 154 -5.66 9.77 -26.43
C LYS A 154 -5.50 8.98 -27.74
N GLY A 155 -5.62 7.65 -27.71
CA GLY A 155 -5.37 6.78 -28.86
C GLY A 155 -6.61 6.55 -29.75
N GLY A 156 -7.02 7.59 -30.49
CA GLY A 156 -7.91 7.43 -31.64
C GLY A 156 -7.24 6.66 -32.78
N ILE A 157 -8.04 5.88 -33.52
CA ILE A 157 -7.67 4.99 -34.64
C ILE A 157 -6.62 5.62 -35.56
N GLY A 158 -5.40 5.04 -35.63
CA GLY A 158 -4.51 5.27 -36.79
C GLY A 158 -2.99 5.38 -36.58
N MET A 159 -2.45 5.50 -35.36
CA MET A 159 -1.01 5.74 -35.19
C MET A 159 -0.24 4.46 -34.81
N ARG A 160 0.41 3.83 -35.80
CA ARG A 160 1.41 2.79 -35.58
C ARG A 160 2.71 3.44 -35.10
N GLY A 161 2.98 3.32 -33.79
CA GLY A 161 4.30 3.47 -33.20
C GLY A 161 4.64 4.88 -32.68
N GLY A 162 5.08 4.93 -31.42
CA GLY A 162 6.17 5.84 -31.03
C GLY A 162 5.84 7.14 -30.31
N GLU A 163 4.98 7.14 -29.27
CA GLU A 163 4.88 8.31 -28.35
C GLU A 163 4.68 7.94 -26.87
N GLY A 164 4.19 6.72 -26.59
CA GLY A 164 3.92 6.29 -25.21
C GLY A 164 5.16 5.86 -24.41
N GLU A 165 6.17 5.30 -25.07
CA GLU A 165 7.43 4.88 -24.41
C GLU A 165 8.30 6.08 -24.04
N SER A 166 8.36 7.10 -24.89
CA SER A 166 9.19 8.30 -24.68
C SER A 166 8.66 9.21 -23.56
N GLN A 167 7.34 9.35 -23.40
CA GLN A 167 6.78 10.12 -22.28
C GLN A 167 7.02 9.45 -20.92
N LEU A 168 6.93 8.12 -20.86
CA LEU A 168 7.24 7.36 -19.63
C LEU A 168 8.72 7.48 -19.23
N GLU A 169 9.63 7.57 -20.21
CA GLU A 169 11.06 7.72 -19.96
C GLU A 169 11.45 9.16 -19.54
N VAL A 170 10.77 10.17 -20.09
CA VAL A 170 10.96 11.58 -19.71
C VAL A 170 10.46 11.87 -18.30
N ASP A 171 9.33 11.28 -17.89
CA ASP A 171 8.76 11.47 -16.54
C ASP A 171 9.40 10.56 -15.48
N ARG A 172 10.15 9.52 -15.90
CA ARG A 172 10.99 8.70 -15.03
C ARG A 172 12.30 9.43 -14.64
N ARG A 173 12.76 10.38 -15.47
CA ARG A 173 13.97 11.18 -15.23
C ARG A 173 13.67 12.36 -14.31
#